data_AF-A0A8T7C9F5-F1
#
_entry.id   AF-A0A8T7C9F5-F1
#
_cell.length_a   1.000
_cell.length_b   1.000
_cell.length_c   1.000
_cell.angle_alpha   90.00
_cell.angle_beta   90.00
_cell.angle_gamma   90.00
#
_symmetry.space_group_name_H-M   'P 1'
#
loop_
_entity.id
_entity.type
_entity.pdbx_description
1 polymer ?
#
loop_
_entity_poly.entity_id
_entity_poly.type
_entity_poly.pdbx_seq_one_letter_code
_entity_poly.pdbx_strand_id
1 'polypeptide(L)'
;MSDYLAERFMRGVNPDGTSTEIEIRIGRPEEVSEQTWTVAIDIKGLEYGMNTALGVDPWQALTIAFAVTEQAVRYFLDSGGKLCAEENEESELPVEDLFPRFAA
;
A
#
# COMPACT_ATOMS: atom_id res chain seq x y z
N MET A 1 -13.53 9.31 12.48
CA MET A 1 -12.15 9.41 12.00
C MET A 1 -11.74 8.00 11.66
N SER A 2 -11.26 7.73 10.44
CA SER A 2 -10.76 6.40 10.10
C SER A 2 -9.59 6.08 11.03
N ASP A 3 -9.74 5.05 11.86
CA ASP A 3 -8.67 4.58 12.74
C ASP A 3 -7.75 3.68 11.90
N TYR A 4 -6.69 4.29 11.38
CA TYR A 4 -5.71 3.58 10.57
C TYR A 4 -4.78 2.78 11.49
N LEU A 5 -4.64 1.50 11.17
CA LEU A 5 -3.71 0.59 11.84
C LEU A 5 -2.27 0.88 11.44
N ALA A 6 -2.03 1.23 10.18
CA ALA A 6 -0.71 1.48 9.62
C ALA A 6 -0.77 2.51 8.49
N GLU A 7 0.29 3.29 8.35
CA GLU A 7 0.45 4.26 7.28
C GLU A 7 1.91 4.38 6.81
N ARG A 8 2.06 4.73 5.54
CA ARG A 8 3.35 4.98 4.88
C ARG A 8 3.20 6.13 3.89
N PHE A 9 4.21 7.00 3.92
CA PHE A 9 4.36 8.14 3.03
C PHE A 9 5.67 7.98 2.26
N MET A 10 5.63 8.24 0.96
CA MET A 10 6.81 8.19 0.09
C MET A 10 6.57 9.07 -1.13
N ARG A 11 7.62 9.29 -1.92
CA ARG A 11 7.51 10.00 -3.19
C ARG A 11 7.63 9.02 -4.34
N GLY A 12 6.76 9.17 -5.34
CA GLY A 12 6.84 8.46 -6.61
C GLY A 12 7.38 9.39 -7.69
N VAL A 13 8.33 8.93 -8.50
CA VAL A 13 8.76 9.60 -9.74
C VAL A 13 8.18 8.81 -10.90
N ASN A 14 7.30 9.45 -11.68
CA ASN A 14 6.67 8.86 -12.85
C ASN A 14 7.68 8.69 -14.01
N PRO A 15 7.38 7.84 -15.00
CA PRO A 15 8.24 7.65 -16.17
C PRO A 15 8.52 8.93 -16.98
N ASP A 16 7.62 9.92 -16.90
CA ASP A 16 7.77 11.22 -17.54
C ASP A 16 8.64 12.22 -16.73
N GLY A 17 9.15 11.79 -15.57
CA GLY A 17 9.96 12.58 -14.65
C GLY A 17 9.18 13.44 -13.66
N THR A 18 7.84 13.39 -13.67
CA THR A 18 7.02 14.12 -12.69
C THR A 18 7.00 13.41 -11.33
N SER A 19 7.00 14.18 -10.24
CA SER A 19 6.90 13.65 -8.88
C SER A 19 5.44 13.66 -8.40
N THR A 20 5.05 12.62 -7.68
CA THR A 20 3.76 12.51 -6.98
C THR A 20 3.98 12.05 -5.54
N GLU A 21 3.13 12.51 -4.62
CA GLU A 21 3.12 12.01 -3.26
C GLU A 21 2.32 10.71 -3.21
N ILE A 22 2.94 9.65 -2.68
CA ILE A 22 2.29 8.36 -2.49
C ILE A 22 1.99 8.20 -1.00
N GLU A 23 0.72 8.02 -0.69
CA GLU A 23 0.21 7.82 0.66
C GLU A 23 -0.54 6.50 0.69
N ILE A 24 -0.12 5.61 1.58
CA ILE A 24 -0.72 4.30 1.79
C ILE A 24 -1.19 4.24 3.23
N ARG A 25 -2.47 3.92 3.44
CA ARG A 25 -3.03 3.68 4.76
C ARG A 25 -3.87 2.41 4.78
N ILE A 26 -3.75 1.67 5.89
CA ILE A 26 -4.48 0.44 6.15
C ILE A 26 -5.29 0.65 7.43
N GLY A 27 -6.60 0.44 7.33
CA GLY A 27 -7.55 0.53 8.45
C GLY A 27 -7.41 -0.64 9.43
N ARG A 28 -8.04 -0.51 10.59
CA ARG A 28 -8.26 -1.67 11.46
C ARG A 28 -9.27 -2.65 10.82
N PRO A 29 -9.14 -3.96 11.09
CA PRO A 29 -10.17 -4.92 10.71
C PRO A 29 -11.47 -4.65 11.47
N GLU A 30 -12.58 -4.67 10.74
CA GLU A 30 -13.92 -4.52 11.29
C GLU A 30 -14.80 -5.69 10.87
N GLU A 31 -15.58 -6.24 11.79
CA GLU A 31 -16.55 -7.28 11.47
C GLU A 31 -17.76 -6.65 10.78
N VAL A 32 -18.12 -7.14 9.59
CA VAL A 32 -19.29 -6.66 8.82
C VAL A 32 -20.43 -7.68 8.79
N SER A 33 -20.14 -8.96 9.06
CA SER A 33 -21.13 -10.02 9.32
C SER A 33 -20.47 -11.20 10.06
N GLU A 34 -21.26 -12.19 10.48
CA GLU A 34 -20.80 -13.36 11.27
C GLU A 34 -19.59 -14.12 10.68
N GLN A 35 -19.32 -13.98 9.38
CA GLN A 35 -18.21 -14.65 8.68
C GLN A 35 -17.47 -13.72 7.73
N THR A 36 -17.54 -12.41 7.94
CA THR A 36 -16.89 -11.46 7.05
C THR A 36 -16.32 -10.30 7.82
N TRP A 37 -15.05 -10.04 7.56
CA TRP A 37 -14.26 -8.94 8.06
C TRP A 37 -13.84 -8.05 6.90
N THR A 38 -13.75 -6.77 7.18
CA THR A 38 -13.32 -5.75 6.22
C THR A 38 -12.11 -5.00 6.74
N VAL A 39 -11.23 -4.56 5.84
CA VAL A 39 -10.13 -3.64 6.13
C VAL A 39 -10.18 -2.53 5.10
N ALA A 40 -10.29 -1.28 5.55
CA ALA A 40 -10.18 -0.13 4.67
C ALA A 40 -8.75 0.03 4.14
N ILE A 41 -8.61 0.41 2.88
CA ILE A 41 -7.33 0.68 2.23
C ILE A 41 -7.47 2.06 1.57
N ASP A 42 -6.53 2.96 1.83
CA ASP A 42 -6.45 4.27 1.18
C ASP A 42 -5.09 4.35 0.50
N ILE A 43 -5.08 4.45 -0.84
CA ILE A 43 -3.88 4.60 -1.65
C ILE A 43 -4.05 5.86 -2.49
N LYS A 44 -3.22 6.87 -2.24
CA LYS A 44 -3.16 8.09 -3.05
C LYS A 44 -1.84 8.14 -3.80
N GLY A 45 -1.86 8.82 -4.95
CA GLY A 45 -0.70 8.97 -5.82
C GLY A 45 -0.44 7.79 -6.75
N LEU A 46 -1.21 6.70 -6.66
CA LEU A 46 -1.15 5.55 -7.57
C LEU A 46 -2.47 5.38 -8.32
N GLU A 47 -2.41 4.99 -9.60
CA GLU A 47 -3.60 4.81 -10.45
C GLU A 47 -4.43 3.57 -10.10
N TYR A 48 -3.82 2.60 -9.41
CA TYR A 48 -4.45 1.34 -9.05
C TYR A 48 -4.56 1.19 -7.53
N GLY A 49 -5.76 0.87 -7.06
CA GLY A 49 -6.02 0.54 -5.67
C GLY A 49 -7.41 -0.06 -5.50
N MET A 50 -7.55 -0.95 -4.54
CA MET A 50 -8.86 -1.26 -3.96
C MET A 50 -9.00 -0.48 -2.66
N ASN A 51 -10.19 0.02 -2.38
CA ASN A 51 -10.44 0.81 -1.17
C ASN A 51 -10.74 -0.08 0.06
N THR A 52 -10.87 -1.39 -0.15
CA THR A 52 -11.34 -2.33 0.87
C THR A 52 -10.88 -3.74 0.55
N ALA A 53 -10.41 -4.45 1.57
CA ALA A 53 -10.18 -5.90 1.52
C ALA A 53 -11.22 -6.63 2.38
N LEU A 54 -11.68 -7.78 1.90
CA LEU A 54 -12.59 -8.67 2.63
C LEU A 54 -11.88 -9.97 2.99
N GLY A 55 -12.16 -10.50 4.18
CA GLY A 55 -11.69 -11.80 4.62
C GLY A 55 -12.72 -12.51 5.48
N VAL A 56 -12.59 -13.82 5.67
CA VAL A 56 -13.45 -14.60 6.57
C VAL A 56 -13.13 -14.34 8.04
N ASP A 57 -11.94 -13.80 8.31
CA ASP A 57 -11.45 -13.41 9.63
C ASP A 57 -10.56 -12.14 9.50
N PRO A 58 -10.19 -11.50 10.63
CA PRO A 58 -9.35 -10.30 10.61
C PRO A 58 -7.97 -10.53 9.97
N TRP A 59 -7.42 -11.73 10.14
CA TRP A 59 -6.09 -12.10 9.66
C TRP A 59 -6.06 -12.13 8.13
N GLN A 60 -7.04 -12.79 7.51
CA GLN A 60 -7.18 -12.87 6.07
C GLN A 60 -7.45 -11.48 5.48
N ALA A 61 -8.35 -10.69 6.08
CA ALA A 61 -8.66 -9.35 5.59
C ALA A 61 -7.42 -8.44 5.57
N LEU A 62 -6.60 -8.46 6.63
CA LEU A 62 -5.32 -7.73 6.68
C LEU A 62 -4.31 -8.24 5.66
N THR A 63 -4.16 -9.57 5.55
CA THR A 63 -3.22 -10.18 4.61
C THR A 63 -3.55 -9.76 3.18
N ILE A 64 -4.83 -9.76 2.82
CA ILE A 64 -5.29 -9.28 1.51
C ILE A 64 -5.01 -7.78 1.37
N ALA A 65 -5.28 -6.97 2.39
CA ALA A 65 -5.01 -5.54 2.35
C ALA A 65 -3.53 -5.24 2.04
N PHE A 66 -2.60 -5.88 2.74
CA PHE A 66 -1.17 -5.73 2.49
C PHE A 66 -0.76 -6.22 1.09
N ALA A 67 -1.27 -7.38 0.65
CA ALA A 67 -0.94 -7.92 -0.66
C ALA A 67 -1.42 -7.01 -1.81
N VAL A 68 -2.60 -6.40 -1.67
CA VAL A 68 -3.15 -5.46 -2.65
C VAL A 68 -2.31 -4.19 -2.72
N THR A 69 -1.90 -3.67 -1.56
CA THR A 69 -1.01 -2.52 -1.50
C THR A 69 0.36 -2.82 -2.12
N GLU A 70 0.97 -3.97 -1.81
CA GLU A 70 2.21 -4.39 -2.45
C GLU A 70 2.05 -4.48 -3.97
N GLN A 71 0.96 -5.07 -4.45
CA GLN A 71 0.68 -5.20 -5.87
C GLN A 71 0.54 -3.83 -6.56
N ALA A 72 -0.16 -2.87 -5.95
CA ALA A 72 -0.30 -1.52 -6.47
C ALA A 72 1.06 -0.82 -6.62
N VAL A 73 1.91 -0.93 -5.60
CA VAL A 73 3.27 -0.37 -5.62
C VAL A 73 4.13 -1.05 -6.69
N ARG A 74 4.08 -2.38 -6.79
CA ARG A 74 4.83 -3.12 -7.83
C ARG A 74 4.38 -2.74 -9.23
N TYR A 75 3.07 -2.58 -9.46
CA TYR A 75 2.55 -2.15 -10.76
C TYR A 75 3.08 -0.77 -11.18
N PHE A 76 3.17 0.16 -10.23
CA PHE A 76 3.77 1.48 -10.48
C PHE A 76 5.24 1.36 -10.90
N LEU A 77 6.02 0.52 -10.20
CA LEU A 77 7.42 0.26 -10.54
C LEU A 77 7.57 -0.42 -11.90
N ASP A 78 6.75 -1.44 -12.18
CA ASP A 78 6.74 -2.17 -13.46
C ASP A 78 6.37 -1.26 -14.64
N SER A 79 5.63 -0.17 -14.39
CA SER A 79 5.29 0.86 -15.37
C SER A 79 6.44 1.85 -15.63
N GLY A 80 7.59 1.68 -14.98
CA GLY A 80 8.76 2.54 -15.07
C GLY A 80 8.83 3.64 -14.01
N GLY A 81 7.94 3.62 -13.03
CA GLY A 81 7.99 4.51 -11.88
C GLY A 81 9.15 4.17 -10.94
N LYS A 82 9.49 5.11 -10.07
CA LYS A 82 10.50 4.93 -9.00
C LYS A 82 9.95 5.42 -7.68
N LEU A 83 10.35 4.77 -6.59
CA LEU A 83 10.02 5.21 -5.24
C LEU A 83 11.24 5.87 -4.63
N CYS A 84 11.01 6.97 -3.92
CA CYS A 84 12.04 7.69 -3.18
C CYS A 84 11.55 7.93 -1.74
N ALA A 85 12.51 8.05 -0.83
CA ALA A 85 12.22 8.53 0.52
C ALA A 85 11.56 9.92 0.45
N GLU A 86 10.61 10.18 1.36
CA GLU A 86 9.84 11.43 1.39
C GLU A 86 10.75 12.68 1.46
N GLU A 87 11.87 12.57 2.19
CA GLU A 87 12.81 13.66 2.43
C GLU A 87 13.87 13.84 1.32
N ASN A 88 14.03 12.87 0.40
CA ASN A 88 15.11 12.90 -0.59
C ASN A 88 14.76 12.15 -1.89
N GLU A 89 14.54 12.90 -2.98
CA GLU A 89 14.29 12.39 -4.32
C GLU A 89 15.44 11.59 -4.92
N GLU A 90 16.67 11.77 -4.44
CA GLU A 90 17.83 11.02 -4.92
C GLU A 90 18.00 9.67 -4.20
N SER A 91 17.31 9.47 -3.08
CA SER A 91 17.37 8.22 -2.32
C SER A 91 16.27 7.27 -2.78
N GLU A 92 16.57 6.49 -3.82
CA GLU A 92 15.69 5.42 -4.29
C GLU A 92 15.38 4.43 -3.15
N LEU A 93 14.11 4.07 -3.02
CA LEU A 93 13.58 3.18 -2.00
C LEU A 93 13.20 1.84 -2.66
N PRO A 94 13.97 0.76 -2.44
CA PRO A 94 13.64 -0.57 -2.93
C PRO A 94 12.28 -1.03 -2.41
N VAL A 95 11.49 -1.72 -3.25
CA VAL A 95 10.20 -2.27 -2.84
C VAL A 95 10.35 -3.34 -1.76
N GLU A 96 11.50 -4.00 -1.70
CA GLU A 96 11.86 -4.97 -0.67
C GLU A 96 12.02 -4.34 0.71
N ASP A 97 12.39 -3.05 0.79
CA ASP A 97 12.45 -2.33 2.06
C ASP A 97 11.04 -1.95 2.57
N LEU A 98 10.08 -1.85 1.65
CA LEU A 98 8.67 -1.62 1.95
C LEU A 98 7.93 -2.92 2.29
N PHE A 99 8.22 -3.99 1.56
CA PHE A 99 7.57 -5.30 1.67
C PHE A 99 8.64 -6.38 1.79
N PRO A 100 9.30 -6.50 2.97
CA PRO A 100 10.37 -7.46 3.16
C PRO A 100 9.81 -8.87 3.06
N ARG A 101 10.40 -9.68 2.16
CA ARG A 101 10.17 -11.12 2.16
C ARG A 101 11.05 -11.74 3.24
N PHE A 102 10.47 -12.60 4.08
CA PHE A 102 11.26 -13.38 5.02
C PHE A 102 12.33 -14.16 4.24
N ALA A 103 13.60 -13.95 4.60
CA ALA A 103 14.68 -14.79 4.09
C ALA A 103 14.44 -16.23 4.60
N ALA A 104 14.45 -17.18 3.67
CA ALA A 104 14.32 -18.60 3.96
C ALA A 104 15.58 -19.16 4.65
#